data_AF-A0A1E3XBP9-F1
#
_entry.id   AF-A0A1E3XBP9-F1
#
_cell.length_a   1.000
_cell.length_b   1.000
_cell.length_c   1.000
_cell.angle_alpha   90.00
_cell.angle_beta   90.00
_cell.angle_gamma   90.00
#
_symmetry.space_group_name_H-M   'P 1'
#
loop_
_entity.id
_entity.type
_entity.pdbx_description
1 polymer ?
#
loop_
_entity_poly.entity_id
_entity_poly.type
_entity_poly.pdbx_seq_one_letter_code
_entity_poly.pdbx_strand_id
1 'polypeptide(L)'
;MSAILNYTDLIKHIINLEEVSLLEIKSNFLCVSEINRQIELNGNKSLLLFENSVKHIKEIFECFGEQEPKVLIDKHGGRNYYNKLLVQSFEGCKVNAISEGNPISTYKISNENRKMNVSFIEGADSKYFPTALASMFSKYIRELFIKLFNAFWQEKVQDIKPTAGYPEDAKRFLSQIQNIRNKLKISDDILIRVK
;
A
#
# COMPACT_ATOMS: atom_id res chain seq x y z
N MET A 1 0.61 30.78 -14.88
CA MET A 1 0.95 29.40 -15.31
C MET A 1 2.46 29.23 -15.24
N SER A 2 3.05 29.34 -14.03
CA SER A 2 4.49 29.61 -13.86
C SER A 2 5.04 29.15 -12.49
N ALA A 3 4.74 27.93 -12.08
CA ALA A 3 5.46 27.25 -10.99
C ALA A 3 5.71 25.76 -11.26
N ILE A 4 5.15 25.22 -12.35
CA ILE A 4 5.50 23.90 -12.90
C ILE A 4 6.63 24.10 -13.96
N LEU A 5 7.70 24.77 -13.56
CA LEU A 5 9.05 24.35 -13.95
C LEU A 5 9.47 23.38 -12.83
N ASN A 6 8.66 22.36 -12.57
CA ASN A 6 8.45 21.09 -13.26
C ASN A 6 9.18 20.07 -12.40
N TYR A 7 8.59 19.73 -11.25
CA TYR A 7 9.13 18.69 -10.36
C TYR A 7 9.47 17.42 -11.13
N THR A 8 8.80 17.15 -12.26
CA THR A 8 9.18 16.11 -13.20
C THR A 8 10.55 16.33 -13.84
N ASP A 9 10.88 17.55 -14.29
CA ASP A 9 12.20 17.86 -14.83
C ASP A 9 13.28 17.83 -13.74
N LEU A 10 12.97 18.33 -12.54
CA LEU A 10 13.88 18.23 -11.39
C LEU A 10 14.14 16.76 -11.02
N ILE A 11 13.10 15.94 -10.94
CA ILE A 11 13.22 14.50 -10.66
C ILE A 11 14.01 13.82 -11.78
N LYS A 12 13.69 14.08 -13.06
CA LYS A 12 14.44 13.52 -14.20
C LYS A 12 15.91 13.92 -14.14
N HIS A 13 16.21 15.17 -13.82
CA HIS A 13 17.57 15.67 -13.70
C HIS A 13 18.33 14.97 -12.56
N ILE A 14 17.74 14.89 -11.37
CA ILE A 14 18.36 14.22 -10.21
C ILE A 14 18.54 12.72 -10.47
N ILE A 15 17.52 12.04 -11.01
CA ILE A 15 17.59 10.62 -11.37
C ILE A 15 18.73 10.36 -12.36
N ASN A 16 18.89 11.20 -13.37
CA ASN A 16 19.98 11.09 -14.34
C ASN A 16 21.36 11.37 -13.72
N LEU A 17 21.47 12.36 -12.82
CA LEU A 17 22.72 12.70 -12.14
C LEU A 17 23.19 11.57 -11.20
N GLU A 18 22.26 10.92 -10.51
CA GLU A 18 22.55 9.85 -9.55
C GLU A 18 22.61 8.45 -10.20
N GLU A 19 22.58 8.38 -11.55
CA GLU A 19 22.53 7.13 -12.33
C GLU A 19 21.41 6.18 -11.87
N VAL A 20 20.32 6.73 -11.35
CA VAL A 20 19.14 5.99 -10.94
C VAL A 20 18.25 5.83 -12.16
N SER A 21 17.53 4.70 -12.25
CA SER A 21 16.46 4.54 -13.23
C SER A 21 15.22 3.98 -12.55
N LEU A 22 14.07 4.59 -12.80
CA LEU A 22 12.79 4.04 -12.37
C LEU A 22 12.35 2.95 -13.36
N LEU A 23 12.48 1.69 -12.95
CA LEU A 23 12.14 0.55 -13.80
C LEU A 23 10.64 0.29 -13.84
N GLU A 24 10.00 0.28 -12.66
CA GLU A 24 8.61 -0.13 -12.54
C GLU A 24 7.94 0.49 -11.31
N ILE A 25 6.63 0.70 -11.41
CA ILE A 25 5.75 1.05 -10.30
C ILE A 25 4.60 0.04 -10.28
N LYS A 26 4.41 -0.60 -9.13
CA LYS A 26 3.29 -1.52 -8.89
C LYS A 26 2.50 -1.06 -7.68
N SER A 27 1.20 -1.30 -7.71
CA SER A 27 0.29 -0.97 -6.60
C SER A 27 -0.85 -1.97 -6.57
N ASN A 28 -1.11 -2.53 -5.39
CA ASN A 28 -2.25 -3.42 -5.16
C ASN A 28 -3.38 -2.63 -4.50
N PHE A 29 -4.51 -2.49 -5.21
CA PHE A 29 -5.73 -1.90 -4.68
C PHE A 29 -6.68 -2.99 -4.18
N LEU A 30 -7.37 -2.72 -3.07
CA LEU A 30 -8.39 -3.61 -2.51
C LEU A 30 -9.69 -2.84 -2.32
N CYS A 31 -10.77 -3.35 -2.90
CA CYS A 31 -12.12 -2.89 -2.63
C CYS A 31 -12.52 -3.19 -1.17
N VAL A 32 -13.48 -2.45 -0.63
CA VAL A 32 -13.93 -2.63 0.76
C VAL A 32 -14.45 -4.04 1.02
N SER A 33 -15.21 -4.62 0.07
CA SER A 33 -15.71 -5.99 0.19
C SER A 33 -14.58 -7.02 0.25
N GLU A 34 -13.53 -6.84 -0.53
CA GLU A 34 -12.35 -7.72 -0.48
C GLU A 34 -11.59 -7.55 0.84
N ILE A 35 -11.46 -6.33 1.33
CA ILE A 35 -10.88 -6.08 2.66
C ILE A 35 -11.70 -6.80 3.74
N ASN A 36 -13.03 -6.69 3.68
CA ASN A 36 -13.93 -7.32 4.64
C ASN A 36 -13.80 -8.84 4.61
N ARG A 37 -13.86 -9.43 3.42
CA ARG A 37 -13.68 -10.87 3.20
C ARG A 37 -12.35 -11.38 3.76
N GLN A 38 -11.26 -10.66 3.51
CA GLN A 38 -9.95 -11.09 3.97
C GLN A 38 -9.76 -10.93 5.48
N ILE A 39 -10.33 -9.88 6.08
CA ILE A 39 -10.30 -9.73 7.54
C ILE A 39 -11.08 -10.85 8.21
N GLU A 40 -12.24 -11.23 7.67
CA GLU A 40 -13.05 -12.35 8.17
C GLU A 40 -12.31 -13.69 8.08
N LEU A 41 -11.58 -13.94 6.98
CA LEU A 41 -10.82 -15.17 6.79
C LEU A 41 -9.53 -15.26 7.64
N ASN A 42 -8.75 -14.17 7.70
CA ASN A 42 -7.37 -14.22 8.18
C ASN A 42 -7.17 -13.51 9.55
N GLY A 43 -8.21 -12.88 10.10
CA GLY A 43 -8.30 -12.57 11.53
C GLY A 43 -7.77 -11.20 11.99
N ASN A 44 -7.17 -10.35 11.14
CA ASN A 44 -7.06 -8.90 11.39
C ASN A 44 -6.43 -8.11 10.22
N LYS A 45 -6.61 -6.79 10.25
CA LYS A 45 -6.06 -5.81 9.30
C LYS A 45 -4.53 -5.79 9.22
N SER A 46 -3.81 -6.04 10.31
CA SER A 46 -2.33 -5.99 10.30
C SER A 46 -1.77 -7.11 9.43
N LEU A 47 -2.35 -8.31 9.52
CA LEU A 47 -1.96 -9.43 8.68
C LEU A 47 -2.32 -9.18 7.21
N LEU A 48 -3.52 -8.66 6.93
CA LEU A 48 -3.93 -8.28 5.57
C LEU A 48 -2.92 -7.33 4.88
N LEU A 49 -2.44 -6.32 5.61
CA LEU A 49 -1.43 -5.39 5.09
C LEU A 49 -0.12 -6.11 4.75
N PHE A 50 0.34 -6.99 5.64
CA PHE A 50 1.54 -7.77 5.39
C PHE A 50 1.37 -8.70 4.17
N GLU A 51 0.27 -9.43 4.09
CA GLU A 51 -0.01 -10.38 2.99
C GLU A 51 -0.08 -9.69 1.63
N ASN A 52 -0.59 -8.46 1.55
CA ASN A 52 -0.58 -7.72 0.29
C ASN A 52 0.78 -7.12 -0.03
N SER A 53 1.54 -6.71 0.99
CA SER A 53 2.90 -6.20 0.81
C SER A 53 3.85 -7.30 0.35
N VAL A 54 3.72 -8.51 0.91
CA VAL A 54 4.62 -9.64 0.60
C VAL A 54 4.48 -10.12 -0.84
N LYS A 55 3.36 -9.85 -1.52
CA LYS A 55 3.22 -10.09 -2.97
C LYS A 55 4.27 -9.32 -3.76
N HIS A 56 4.46 -8.04 -3.46
CA HIS A 56 5.50 -7.22 -4.10
C HIS A 56 6.90 -7.66 -3.68
N ILE A 57 7.11 -8.04 -2.41
CA ILE A 57 8.41 -8.53 -1.93
C ILE A 57 8.80 -9.83 -2.67
N LYS A 58 7.85 -10.76 -2.86
CA LYS A 58 8.05 -11.99 -3.64
C LYS A 58 8.41 -11.69 -5.08
N GLU A 59 7.67 -10.80 -5.72
CA GLU A 59 7.95 -10.40 -7.10
C GLU A 59 9.35 -9.78 -7.26
N ILE A 60 9.76 -8.92 -6.33
CA ILE A 60 11.12 -8.37 -6.33
C ILE A 60 12.16 -9.48 -6.15
N PHE A 61 11.92 -10.43 -5.26
CA PHE A 61 12.82 -11.57 -5.07
C PHE A 61 12.95 -12.42 -6.34
N GLU A 62 11.83 -12.72 -7.01
CA GLU A 62 11.80 -13.54 -8.22
C GLU A 62 12.46 -12.85 -9.41
N CYS A 63 12.18 -11.55 -9.62
CA CYS A 63 12.67 -10.80 -10.77
C CYS A 63 14.09 -10.24 -10.59
N PHE A 64 14.47 -9.89 -9.36
CA PHE A 64 15.72 -9.15 -9.10
C PHE A 64 16.64 -9.82 -8.07
N GLY A 65 16.31 -11.02 -7.60
CA GLY A 65 17.05 -11.68 -6.52
C GLY A 65 18.51 -12.03 -6.85
N GLU A 66 18.86 -12.17 -8.13
CA GLU A 66 20.25 -12.38 -8.56
C GLU A 66 21.12 -11.12 -8.37
N GLN A 67 20.49 -9.93 -8.35
CA GLN A 67 21.15 -8.65 -8.12
C GLN A 67 21.20 -8.26 -6.63
N GLU A 68 20.78 -9.15 -5.73
CA GLU A 68 20.78 -8.94 -4.27
C GLU A 68 20.11 -7.62 -3.82
N PRO A 69 18.82 -7.38 -4.15
CA PRO A 69 18.22 -6.08 -3.99
C PRO A 69 18.01 -5.73 -2.51
N LYS A 70 17.93 -4.42 -2.24
CA LYS A 70 17.54 -3.86 -0.95
C LYS A 70 16.10 -3.37 -1.03
N VAL A 71 15.22 -3.97 -0.23
CA VAL A 71 13.79 -3.62 -0.18
C VAL A 71 13.51 -2.83 1.09
N LEU A 72 13.04 -1.60 0.93
CA LEU A 72 12.81 -0.64 2.01
C LEU A 72 11.31 -0.41 2.17
N ILE A 73 10.77 -0.79 3.32
CA ILE A 73 9.33 -0.81 3.60
C ILE A 73 9.06 0.06 4.81
N ASP A 74 8.06 0.94 4.73
CA ASP A 74 7.58 1.64 5.91
C ASP A 74 6.84 0.68 6.84
N LYS A 75 7.09 0.78 8.15
CA LYS A 75 6.62 -0.22 9.12
C LYS A 75 5.09 -0.37 9.15
N HIS A 76 4.66 -1.62 9.30
CA HIS A 76 3.24 -1.97 9.40
C HIS A 76 2.69 -1.72 10.81
N GLY A 77 2.39 -0.46 11.11
CA GLY A 77 1.92 -0.04 12.44
C GLY A 77 2.96 -0.36 13.52
N GLY A 78 2.52 -0.86 14.68
CA GLY A 78 3.40 -1.18 15.81
C GLY A 78 4.23 -2.47 15.67
N ARG A 79 4.27 -3.11 14.49
CA ARG A 79 4.96 -4.40 14.30
C ARG A 79 6.47 -4.21 14.19
N ASN A 80 7.21 -4.87 15.09
CA ASN A 80 8.67 -4.91 15.10
C ASN A 80 9.28 -6.27 14.70
N TYR A 81 8.47 -7.32 14.60
CA TYR A 81 8.93 -8.67 14.28
C TYR A 81 8.15 -9.23 13.09
N TYR A 82 8.87 -9.60 12.04
CA TYR A 82 8.35 -10.10 10.76
C TYR A 82 8.90 -11.49 10.41
N ASN A 83 9.88 -12.02 11.17
CA ASN A 83 10.56 -13.27 10.84
C ASN A 83 9.57 -14.42 10.53
N LYS A 84 8.65 -14.71 11.46
CA LYS A 84 7.64 -15.78 11.30
C LYS A 84 6.82 -15.60 10.01
N LEU A 85 6.37 -14.38 9.74
CA LEU A 85 5.55 -14.08 8.57
C LEU A 85 6.35 -14.22 7.26
N LEU A 86 7.63 -13.81 7.27
CA LEU A 86 8.52 -13.98 6.13
C LEU A 86 8.87 -15.44 5.89
N VAL A 87 9.20 -16.22 6.93
CA VAL A 87 9.44 -17.67 6.84
C VAL A 87 8.24 -18.38 6.22
N GLN A 88 7.03 -18.06 6.69
CA GLN A 88 5.80 -18.62 6.13
C GLN A 88 5.56 -18.21 4.68
N SER A 89 5.97 -17.00 4.29
CA SER A 89 5.75 -16.50 2.94
C SER A 89 6.76 -17.03 1.94
N PHE A 90 8.01 -17.26 2.35
CA PHE A 90 9.12 -17.68 1.48
C PHE A 90 9.49 -19.14 1.74
N GLU A 91 8.54 -20.04 1.50
CA GLU A 91 8.78 -21.48 1.60
C GLU A 91 9.95 -21.91 0.69
N GLY A 92 10.81 -22.79 1.21
CA GLY A 92 12.03 -23.22 0.52
C GLY A 92 13.19 -22.20 0.54
N CYS A 93 13.00 -21.00 1.09
CA CYS A 93 14.08 -20.03 1.27
C CYS A 93 14.60 -20.02 2.71
N LYS A 94 15.88 -19.66 2.88
CA LYS A 94 16.45 -19.33 4.18
C LYS A 94 16.12 -17.88 4.52
N VAL A 95 15.52 -17.64 5.69
CA VAL A 95 15.20 -16.30 6.21
C VAL A 95 15.98 -16.08 7.51
N ASN A 96 16.94 -15.16 7.50
CA ASN A 96 17.75 -14.81 8.66
C ASN A 96 17.41 -13.39 9.13
N ALA A 97 17.09 -13.22 10.42
CA ALA A 97 17.00 -11.91 11.03
C ALA A 97 18.41 -11.32 11.21
N ILE A 98 18.64 -10.12 10.67
CA ILE A 98 19.88 -9.35 10.87
C ILE A 98 19.68 -8.40 12.05
N SER A 99 18.52 -7.74 12.12
CA SER A 99 18.11 -6.89 13.24
C SER A 99 16.59 -6.96 13.38
N GLU A 100 16.07 -6.88 14.60
CA GLU A 100 14.63 -6.76 14.85
C GLU A 100 14.40 -5.75 15.98
N GLY A 101 13.40 -4.87 15.83
CA GLY A 101 13.06 -3.91 16.87
C GLY A 101 12.67 -2.54 16.31
N ASN A 102 12.51 -1.58 17.21
CA ASN A 102 12.39 -0.16 16.87
C ASN A 102 13.82 0.45 16.76
N PRO A 103 14.17 1.20 15.70
CA PRO A 103 13.32 1.66 14.58
C PRO A 103 13.35 0.78 13.34
N ILE A 104 14.21 -0.24 13.27
CA ILE A 104 14.46 -1.02 12.04
C ILE A 104 14.47 -2.53 12.30
N SER A 105 13.74 -3.27 11.47
CA SER A 105 13.82 -4.73 11.41
C SER A 105 14.27 -5.17 10.02
N THR A 106 15.43 -5.80 9.92
CA THR A 106 16.06 -6.23 8.67
C THR A 106 16.22 -7.74 8.60
N TYR A 107 15.87 -8.32 7.46
CA TYR A 107 15.92 -9.75 7.19
C TYR A 107 16.64 -10.03 5.88
N LYS A 108 17.49 -11.05 5.87
CA LYS A 108 18.07 -11.62 4.65
C LYS A 108 17.27 -12.83 4.22
N ILE A 109 16.74 -12.80 3.00
CA ILE A 109 16.01 -13.89 2.37
C ILE A 109 16.89 -14.43 1.24
N SER A 110 17.08 -15.74 1.17
CA SER A 110 17.93 -16.34 0.14
C SER A 110 17.55 -17.78 -0.20
N ASN A 111 17.73 -18.16 -1.46
CA ASN A 111 17.81 -19.54 -1.92
C ASN A 111 19.15 -19.76 -2.66
N GLU A 112 19.28 -20.80 -3.48
CA GLU A 112 20.51 -21.14 -4.20
C GLU A 112 21.02 -20.00 -5.10
N ASN A 113 20.12 -19.34 -5.85
CA ASN A 113 20.50 -18.38 -6.89
C ASN A 113 20.13 -16.92 -6.56
N ARG A 114 19.25 -16.71 -5.57
CA ARG A 114 18.65 -15.41 -5.28
C ARG A 114 18.83 -15.02 -3.83
N LYS A 115 19.07 -13.74 -3.59
CA LYS A 115 19.18 -13.14 -2.26
C LYS A 115 18.51 -11.78 -2.24
N MET A 116 18.07 -11.32 -1.08
CA MET A 116 17.49 -9.99 -0.90
C MET A 116 17.59 -9.59 0.58
N ASN A 117 17.78 -8.30 0.83
CA ASN A 117 17.64 -7.73 2.17
C ASN A 117 16.33 -6.93 2.24
N VAL A 118 15.45 -7.30 3.17
CA VAL A 118 14.18 -6.62 3.42
C VAL A 118 14.25 -5.88 4.74
N SER A 119 14.10 -4.56 4.71
CA SER A 119 14.13 -3.69 5.89
C SER A 119 12.78 -3.00 6.09
N PHE A 120 12.15 -3.27 7.24
CA PHE A 120 10.99 -2.55 7.74
C PHE A 120 11.46 -1.42 8.66
N ILE A 121 11.25 -0.18 8.25
CA ILE A 121 11.83 1.01 8.87
C ILE A 121 10.71 1.97 9.28
N GLU A 122 10.77 2.50 10.51
CA GLU A 122 9.82 3.53 10.96
C GLU A 122 10.03 4.84 10.20
N GLY A 123 8.97 5.35 9.55
CA GLY A 123 9.00 6.60 8.79
C GLY A 123 9.87 6.49 7.54
N ALA A 124 9.89 5.32 6.90
CA ALA A 124 10.78 5.05 5.77
C ALA A 124 10.48 5.98 4.57
N ASP A 125 9.23 6.38 4.37
CA ASP A 125 8.82 7.27 3.28
C ASP A 125 9.34 8.71 3.45
N SER A 126 9.70 9.12 4.66
CA SER A 126 10.38 10.40 4.93
C SER A 126 11.91 10.34 4.77
N LYS A 127 12.47 9.12 4.64
CA LYS A 127 13.92 8.87 4.70
C LYS A 127 14.49 8.33 3.39
N TYR A 128 13.70 7.59 2.62
CA TYR A 128 14.16 6.85 1.45
C TYR A 128 13.30 7.13 0.23
N PHE A 129 13.96 7.53 -0.85
CA PHE A 129 13.31 7.90 -2.12
C PHE A 129 12.39 6.80 -2.69
N PRO A 130 12.78 5.51 -2.78
CA PRO A 130 11.88 4.47 -3.30
C PRO A 130 10.60 4.30 -2.47
N THR A 131 10.72 4.37 -1.14
CA THR A 131 9.56 4.27 -0.24
C THR A 131 8.68 5.52 -0.33
N ALA A 132 9.28 6.71 -0.45
CA ALA A 132 8.55 7.96 -0.68
C ALA A 132 7.72 7.87 -1.97
N LEU A 133 8.33 7.38 -3.05
CA LEU A 133 7.67 7.21 -4.34
C LEU A 133 6.49 6.22 -4.25
N ALA A 134 6.70 5.05 -3.62
CA ALA A 134 5.62 4.07 -3.39
C ALA A 134 4.46 4.66 -2.56
N SER A 135 4.78 5.46 -1.55
CA SER A 135 3.82 6.18 -0.70
C SER A 135 2.99 7.19 -1.51
N MET A 136 3.66 7.97 -2.38
CA MET A 136 3.01 8.94 -3.27
C MET A 136 2.06 8.27 -4.27
N PHE A 137 2.50 7.21 -4.94
CA PHE A 137 1.65 6.48 -5.89
C PHE A 137 0.44 5.85 -5.22
N SER A 138 0.63 5.23 -4.05
CA SER A 138 -0.48 4.63 -3.28
C SER A 138 -1.52 5.68 -2.86
N LYS A 139 -1.07 6.86 -2.41
CA LYS A 139 -1.95 7.99 -2.06
C LYS A 139 -2.65 8.55 -3.30
N TYR A 140 -1.94 8.73 -4.40
CA TYR A 140 -2.51 9.22 -5.65
C TYR A 140 -3.61 8.31 -6.18
N ILE A 141 -3.37 6.99 -6.21
CA ILE A 141 -4.36 5.99 -6.63
C ILE A 141 -5.57 6.03 -5.71
N ARG A 142 -5.39 6.10 -4.38
CA ARG A 142 -6.50 6.26 -3.42
C ARG A 142 -7.35 7.49 -3.75
N GLU A 143 -6.73 8.64 -4.00
CA GLU A 143 -7.46 9.88 -4.30
C GLU A 143 -8.23 9.79 -5.63
N LEU A 144 -7.70 9.09 -6.63
CA LEU A 144 -8.45 8.80 -7.86
C LEU A 144 -9.70 7.96 -7.57
N PHE A 145 -9.59 6.91 -6.76
CA PHE A 145 -10.76 6.09 -6.38
C PHE A 145 -11.78 6.90 -5.57
N ILE A 146 -11.35 7.76 -4.65
CA ILE A 146 -12.27 8.63 -3.89
C ILE A 146 -12.96 9.64 -4.82
N LYS A 147 -12.27 10.19 -5.83
CA LYS A 147 -12.90 11.07 -6.83
C LYS A 147 -13.97 10.34 -7.64
N LEU A 148 -13.66 9.15 -8.16
CA LEU A 148 -14.61 8.33 -8.91
C LEU A 148 -15.80 7.91 -8.05
N PHE A 149 -15.55 7.54 -6.79
CA PHE A 149 -16.60 7.22 -5.82
C PHE A 149 -17.55 8.38 -5.59
N ASN A 150 -17.02 9.60 -5.39
CA ASN A 150 -17.85 10.78 -5.20
C ASN A 150 -18.65 11.12 -6.47
N ALA A 151 -18.03 11.06 -7.65
CA ALA A 151 -18.71 11.31 -8.91
C ALA A 151 -19.93 10.40 -9.11
N PHE A 152 -19.77 9.09 -8.84
CA PHE A 152 -20.85 8.12 -8.94
C PHE A 152 -22.08 8.48 -8.09
N TRP A 153 -21.88 8.96 -6.86
CA TRP A 153 -22.97 9.33 -5.95
C TRP A 153 -23.55 10.71 -6.26
N GLN A 154 -22.73 11.67 -6.68
CA GLN A 154 -23.17 13.01 -7.05
C GLN A 154 -24.07 13.03 -8.28
N GLU A 155 -23.91 12.07 -9.20
CA GLU A 155 -24.84 11.88 -10.32
C GLU A 155 -26.24 11.41 -9.87
N LYS A 156 -26.36 10.81 -8.68
CA LYS A 156 -27.57 10.08 -8.26
C LYS A 156 -28.26 10.71 -7.05
N VAL A 157 -27.52 11.48 -6.26
CA VAL A 157 -28.02 12.21 -5.10
C VAL A 157 -27.73 13.69 -5.31
N GLN A 158 -28.79 14.47 -5.53
CA GLN A 158 -28.69 15.90 -5.72
C GLN A 158 -28.06 16.58 -4.49
N ASP A 159 -27.19 17.57 -4.73
CA ASP A 159 -26.54 18.41 -3.71
C ASP A 159 -25.74 17.68 -2.62
N ILE A 160 -25.35 16.41 -2.85
CA ILE A 160 -24.50 15.69 -1.92
C ILE A 160 -23.08 16.25 -1.91
N LYS A 161 -22.60 16.65 -0.72
CA LYS A 161 -21.20 17.05 -0.52
C LYS A 161 -20.29 15.82 -0.58
N PRO A 162 -19.13 15.91 -1.26
CA PRO A 162 -18.20 14.79 -1.37
C PRO A 162 -17.72 14.32 0.00
N THR A 163 -17.26 13.07 0.06
CA THR A 163 -16.64 12.47 1.24
C THR A 163 -15.16 12.18 1.02
N ALA A 164 -14.39 12.32 2.09
CA ALA A 164 -13.00 11.86 2.14
C ALA A 164 -12.88 10.39 2.62
N GLY A 165 -13.99 9.77 3.01
CA GLY A 165 -14.03 8.37 3.46
C GLY A 165 -13.47 8.13 4.86
N TYR A 166 -13.31 9.17 5.68
CA TYR A 166 -12.92 9.05 7.09
C TYR A 166 -14.14 8.78 7.98
N PRO A 167 -13.99 8.06 9.12
CA PRO A 167 -15.12 7.69 9.98
C PRO A 167 -16.03 8.85 10.40
N GLU A 168 -15.45 10.01 10.69
CA GLU A 168 -16.21 11.19 11.13
C GLU A 168 -17.10 11.76 10.03
N ASP A 169 -16.65 11.67 8.78
CA ASP A 169 -17.38 12.15 7.60
C ASP A 169 -18.30 11.06 7.00
N ALA A 170 -17.94 9.79 7.16
CA ALA A 170 -18.64 8.65 6.57
C ALA A 170 -20.09 8.54 7.08
N LYS A 171 -20.35 8.84 8.35
CA LYS A 171 -21.72 8.76 8.92
C LYS A 171 -22.70 9.66 8.18
N ARG A 172 -22.30 10.91 7.93
CA ARG A 172 -23.10 11.88 7.16
C ARG A 172 -23.35 11.35 5.75
N PHE A 173 -22.28 10.95 5.06
CA PHE A 173 -22.36 10.53 3.67
C PHE A 173 -23.26 9.29 3.50
N LEU A 174 -23.08 8.27 4.34
CA LEU A 174 -23.89 7.04 4.33
C LEU A 174 -25.38 7.32 4.55
N SER A 175 -25.71 8.22 5.49
CA SER A 175 -27.09 8.66 5.73
C SER A 175 -27.71 9.33 4.49
N GLN A 176 -26.94 10.20 3.82
CA GLN A 176 -27.41 10.94 2.64
C GLN A 176 -27.63 10.04 1.40
N ILE A 177 -26.81 8.99 1.22
CA ILE A 177 -26.96 8.07 0.08
C ILE A 177 -27.98 6.95 0.32
N GLN A 178 -28.48 6.76 1.56
CA GLN A 178 -29.21 5.56 1.97
C GLN A 178 -30.42 5.22 1.08
N ASN A 179 -31.23 6.21 0.68
CA ASN A 179 -32.40 5.99 -0.17
C ASN A 179 -32.00 5.46 -1.57
N ILE A 180 -31.04 6.13 -2.20
CA ILE A 180 -30.55 5.74 -3.53
C ILE A 180 -29.80 4.41 -3.46
N ARG A 181 -28.98 4.20 -2.43
CA ARG A 181 -28.28 2.94 -2.18
C ARG A 181 -29.26 1.75 -2.14
N ASN A 182 -30.36 1.89 -1.39
CA ASN A 182 -31.41 0.87 -1.29
C ASN A 182 -32.07 0.60 -2.65
N LYS A 183 -32.39 1.65 -3.42
CA LYS A 183 -32.97 1.52 -4.78
C LYS A 183 -32.03 0.78 -5.74
N LEU A 184 -30.73 1.04 -5.63
CA LEU A 184 -29.69 0.40 -6.45
C LEU A 184 -29.27 -0.98 -5.93
N LYS A 185 -29.83 -1.43 -4.80
CA LYS A 185 -29.48 -2.70 -4.14
C LYS A 185 -27.96 -2.82 -3.86
N ILE A 186 -27.34 -1.70 -3.48
CA ILE A 186 -25.93 -1.67 -3.09
C ILE A 186 -25.80 -2.06 -1.62
N SER A 187 -25.10 -3.16 -1.37
CA SER A 187 -24.88 -3.68 -0.02
C SER A 187 -23.89 -2.83 0.79
N ASP A 188 -23.97 -2.90 2.12
CA ASP A 188 -23.08 -2.16 3.01
C ASP A 188 -21.65 -2.68 2.99
N ASP A 189 -21.44 -3.96 2.69
CA ASP A 189 -20.11 -4.60 2.68
C ASP A 189 -19.18 -4.05 1.59
N ILE A 190 -19.72 -3.42 0.53
CA ILE A 190 -18.91 -2.77 -0.50
C ILE A 190 -18.54 -1.32 -0.14
N LEU A 191 -19.11 -0.75 0.93
CA LEU A 191 -18.91 0.65 1.36
C LEU A 191 -18.24 0.76 2.72
N ILE A 192 -18.60 -0.13 3.65
CA ILE A 192 -18.25 -0.05 5.07
C ILE A 192 -17.25 -1.15 5.40
N ARG A 193 -16.07 -0.75 5.89
CA ARG A 193 -15.07 -1.71 6.34
C ARG A 193 -15.48 -2.30 7.70
N VAL A 194 -15.32 -3.61 7.87
CA VAL A 194 -15.40 -4.29 9.17
C VAL A 194 -14.36 -3.72 10.14
N LYS A 195 -14.65 -3.81 11.44
CA LYS A 195 -13.75 -3.33 12.48
C LYS A 195 -12.54 -4.24 12.65
#